data_AF-A0A958LB63-F1
#
_entry.id   AF-A0A958LB63-F1
#
_cell.length_a   1.000
_cell.length_b   1.000
_cell.length_c   1.000
_cell.angle_alpha   90.00
_cell.angle_beta   90.00
_cell.angle_gamma   90.00
#
_symmetry.space_group_name_H-M   'P 1'
#
loop_
_entity.id
_entity.type
_entity.pdbx_description
1 polymer ?
#
loop_
_entity_poly.entity_id
_entity_poly.type
_entity_poly.pdbx_seq_one_letter_code
_entity_poly.pdbx_strand_id
1 'polypeptide(L)'
;MKNTAIQWANHTFNAWIGCSKVDPGCANCYAEDEMDRRFGRAKWGPNGTRSKTAGSYWTQPEKVWNKEAKESGKRCLVFCSSLSDVFEDWQGPMLDHKDNVIRSDHRQTTMEDLRRRLFDIIDRTPYLTWLLLTKRPENVLTLWPSTPSGFLNNSYRDNVWIGTSVSDQETYVRKIPQLVDTRLVCAKTFVSAEPLLGRISMNCFRANNRTVVPFD
;
A
#
# COMPACT_ATOMS: atom_id res chain seq x y z
N MET A 1 -5.44 -15.72 -8.34
CA MET A 1 -4.71 -15.64 -9.63
C MET A 1 -3.23 -15.73 -9.33
N LYS A 2 -2.49 -16.64 -10.00
CA LYS A 2 -1.04 -16.83 -9.78
C LYS A 2 -0.23 -15.65 -10.34
N ASN A 3 -0.72 -15.02 -11.41
CA ASN A 3 -0.09 -13.88 -12.09
C ASN A 3 -1.05 -12.68 -12.06
N THR A 4 -0.52 -11.47 -11.86
CA THR A 4 -1.30 -10.23 -11.90
C THR A 4 -1.54 -9.73 -13.33
N ALA A 5 -2.60 -8.95 -13.52
CA ALA A 5 -2.83 -8.18 -14.75
C ALA A 5 -1.97 -6.89 -14.80
N ILE A 6 -1.33 -6.51 -13.70
CA ILE A 6 -0.44 -5.35 -13.61
C ILE A 6 0.92 -5.74 -14.21
N GLN A 7 1.15 -5.32 -15.45
CA GLN A 7 2.20 -5.86 -16.33
C GLN A 7 3.63 -5.76 -15.77
N TRP A 8 3.89 -4.81 -14.89
CA TRP A 8 5.21 -4.57 -14.30
C TRP A 8 5.44 -5.29 -12.97
N ALA A 9 4.44 -6.02 -12.44
CA ALA A 9 4.55 -6.81 -11.22
C ALA A 9 4.35 -8.30 -11.51
N ASN A 10 4.92 -9.17 -10.68
CA ASN A 10 4.70 -10.62 -10.77
C ASN A 10 3.40 -11.03 -10.09
N HIS A 11 3.12 -10.41 -8.94
CA HIS A 11 1.91 -10.67 -8.15
C HIS A 11 1.26 -9.36 -7.72
N THR A 12 -0.03 -9.44 -7.41
CA THR A 12 -0.75 -8.38 -6.69
C THR A 12 -1.27 -8.97 -5.39
N PHE A 13 -1.19 -8.18 -4.33
CA PHE A 13 -1.71 -8.49 -3.01
C PHE A 13 -2.62 -7.37 -2.51
N ASN A 14 -3.78 -7.72 -1.95
CA ASN A 14 -4.67 -6.78 -1.30
C ASN A 14 -5.01 -7.34 0.08
N ALA A 15 -4.65 -6.63 1.14
CA ALA A 15 -5.01 -7.01 2.50
C ALA A 15 -6.52 -6.81 2.74
N TRP A 16 -7.05 -5.71 2.23
CA TRP A 16 -8.48 -5.38 2.21
C TRP A 16 -8.85 -4.67 0.91
N ILE A 17 -10.15 -4.50 0.70
CA ILE A 17 -10.78 -3.79 -0.40
C ILE A 17 -11.51 -2.57 0.19
N GLY A 18 -11.37 -1.42 -0.46
CA GLY A 18 -11.97 -0.16 -0.05
C GLY A 18 -10.95 0.85 0.46
N CYS A 19 -11.18 2.13 0.15
CA CYS A 19 -10.51 3.28 0.75
C CYS A 19 -11.35 4.56 0.56
N SER A 20 -10.97 5.63 1.25
CA SER A 20 -11.54 6.97 1.01
C SER A 20 -10.82 7.69 -0.13
N LYS A 21 -11.56 8.50 -0.90
CA LYS A 21 -11.01 9.44 -1.87
C LYS A 21 -10.31 10.58 -1.14
N VAL A 22 -9.12 10.97 -1.59
CA VAL A 22 -8.33 12.05 -0.97
C VAL A 22 -7.80 13.07 -1.99
N ASP A 23 -7.84 12.75 -3.29
CA ASP A 23 -7.31 13.60 -4.36
C ASP A 23 -8.19 13.56 -5.61
N PRO A 24 -8.04 14.52 -6.54
CA PRO A 24 -8.75 14.53 -7.82
C PRO A 24 -8.58 13.24 -8.63
N GLY A 25 -7.41 12.60 -8.56
CA GLY A 25 -7.14 11.30 -9.19
C GLY A 25 -8.06 10.17 -8.74
N CYS A 26 -8.75 10.32 -7.60
CA CYS A 26 -9.70 9.34 -7.10
C CYS A 26 -11.09 9.45 -7.75
N ALA A 27 -11.38 10.48 -8.53
CA ALA A 27 -12.72 10.74 -9.06
C ALA A 27 -13.28 9.55 -9.86
N ASN A 28 -12.45 8.97 -10.74
CA ASN A 28 -12.77 7.83 -11.61
C ASN A 28 -11.88 6.61 -11.29
N CYS A 29 -11.77 6.27 -10.01
CA CYS A 29 -10.91 5.18 -9.56
C CYS A 29 -11.41 3.82 -10.10
N TYR A 30 -10.56 3.11 -10.84
CA TYR A 30 -10.93 1.79 -11.39
C TYR A 30 -11.32 0.79 -10.29
N ALA A 31 -10.68 0.85 -9.11
CA ALA A 31 -10.96 -0.06 -8.01
C ALA A 31 -12.36 0.16 -7.42
N GLU A 32 -12.82 1.41 -7.35
CA GLU A 32 -14.20 1.74 -6.99
C GLU A 32 -15.17 1.25 -8.05
N ASP A 33 -14.89 1.56 -9.33
CA ASP A 33 -15.77 1.14 -10.42
C ASP A 33 -15.93 -0.39 -10.45
N GLU A 34 -14.82 -1.11 -10.31
CA GLU A 34 -14.81 -2.56 -10.33
C GLU A 34 -15.46 -3.16 -9.07
N MET A 35 -15.05 -2.75 -7.88
CA MET A 35 -15.45 -3.42 -6.63
C MET A 35 -16.77 -2.91 -6.06
N ASP A 36 -17.10 -1.63 -6.25
CA ASP A 36 -18.36 -1.04 -5.79
C ASP A 36 -19.43 -1.16 -6.90
N ARG A 37 -19.22 -0.51 -8.04
CA ARG A 37 -20.26 -0.34 -9.05
C ARG A 37 -20.56 -1.60 -9.86
N ARG A 38 -19.51 -2.33 -10.27
CA ARG A 38 -19.64 -3.50 -11.14
C ARG A 38 -19.93 -4.78 -10.37
N PHE A 39 -19.13 -5.07 -9.33
CA PHE A 39 -19.23 -6.33 -8.61
C PHE A 39 -20.03 -6.25 -7.30
N GLY A 40 -20.31 -5.06 -6.76
CA GLY A 40 -21.05 -4.90 -5.51
C GLY A 40 -20.40 -5.58 -4.30
N ARG A 41 -19.06 -5.62 -4.27
CA ARG A 41 -18.24 -6.29 -3.23
C ARG A 41 -17.70 -5.33 -2.16
N ALA A 42 -17.88 -4.03 -2.34
CA ALA A 42 -17.53 -3.00 -1.37
C ALA A 42 -18.45 -1.79 -1.56
N LYS A 43 -18.49 -0.92 -0.56
CA LYS A 43 -18.98 0.46 -0.72
C LYS A 43 -17.80 1.39 -0.56
N TRP A 44 -17.55 2.28 -1.50
CA TRP A 44 -16.35 3.12 -1.50
C TRP A 44 -16.54 4.41 -0.70
N GLY A 45 -15.42 5.03 -0.29
CA GLY A 45 -15.45 6.36 0.32
C GLY A 45 -15.46 6.39 1.87
N PRO A 46 -15.63 7.59 2.46
CA PRO A 46 -15.48 7.80 3.90
C PRO A 46 -16.55 7.10 4.74
N ASN A 47 -17.74 6.85 4.19
CA ASN A 47 -18.81 6.07 4.85
C ASN A 47 -18.92 4.65 4.25
N GLY A 48 -17.88 4.24 3.53
CA GLY A 48 -17.80 2.95 2.84
C GLY A 48 -17.35 1.79 3.74
N THR A 49 -17.20 0.62 3.13
CA THR A 49 -16.76 -0.62 3.78
C THR A 49 -15.27 -0.89 3.53
N ARG A 50 -14.61 -1.51 4.52
CA ARG A 50 -13.24 -2.04 4.40
C ARG A 50 -13.31 -3.54 4.61
N SER A 51 -13.32 -4.30 3.53
CA SER A 51 -13.53 -5.74 3.57
C SER A 51 -12.20 -6.47 3.41
N LYS A 52 -11.80 -7.25 4.41
CA LYS A 52 -10.60 -8.08 4.39
C LYS A 52 -10.71 -9.13 3.29
N THR A 53 -9.62 -9.36 2.57
CA THR A 53 -9.57 -10.42 1.55
C THR A 53 -9.50 -11.83 2.16
N ALA A 54 -9.87 -12.85 1.37
CA ALA A 54 -10.03 -14.22 1.84
C ALA A 54 -8.76 -14.79 2.52
N GLY A 55 -8.92 -15.52 3.63
CA GLY A 55 -7.79 -16.02 4.43
C GLY A 55 -6.80 -16.91 3.67
N SER A 56 -7.25 -17.68 2.68
CA SER A 56 -6.36 -18.48 1.82
C SER A 56 -5.40 -17.62 1.01
N TYR A 57 -5.83 -16.42 0.60
CA TYR A 57 -5.01 -15.46 -0.15
C TYR A 57 -3.87 -14.89 0.70
N TRP A 58 -4.12 -14.65 1.99
CA TRP A 58 -3.09 -14.20 2.95
C TRP A 58 -1.94 -15.20 3.15
N THR A 59 -2.11 -16.46 2.76
CA THR A 59 -1.04 -17.47 2.89
C THR A 59 -0.19 -17.62 1.64
N GLN A 60 -0.63 -17.07 0.51
CA GLN A 60 0.04 -17.22 -0.80
C GLN A 60 1.47 -16.63 -0.83
N PRO A 61 1.73 -15.43 -0.26
CA PRO A 61 3.07 -14.85 -0.32
C PRO A 61 4.13 -15.75 0.31
N GLU A 62 3.86 -16.30 1.50
CA GLU A 62 4.81 -17.15 2.21
C GLU A 62 4.89 -18.56 1.60
N LYS A 63 3.74 -19.20 1.36
CA LYS A 63 3.69 -20.62 0.97
C LYS A 63 4.10 -20.88 -0.47
N VAL A 64 3.88 -19.91 -1.35
CA VAL A 64 4.06 -20.08 -2.80
C VAL A 64 5.07 -19.08 -3.33
N TRP A 65 4.75 -17.78 -3.30
CA TRP A 65 5.50 -16.78 -4.07
C TRP A 65 6.94 -16.62 -3.59
N ASN A 66 7.15 -16.50 -2.27
CA ASN A 66 8.47 -16.35 -1.68
C ASN A 66 9.32 -17.60 -1.86
N LYS A 67 8.70 -18.79 -1.80
CA LYS A 67 9.39 -20.06 -2.06
C LYS A 67 9.84 -20.16 -3.52
N GLU A 68 8.94 -19.88 -4.47
CA GLU A 68 9.26 -19.89 -5.91
C GLU A 68 10.33 -18.82 -6.26
N ALA A 69 10.25 -17.62 -5.69
CA ALA A 69 11.25 -16.56 -5.85
C ALA A 69 12.63 -17.00 -5.31
N LYS A 70 12.64 -17.65 -4.13
CA LYS A 70 13.86 -18.22 -3.56
C LYS A 70 14.48 -19.29 -4.46
N GLU A 71 13.67 -20.25 -4.90
CA GLU A 71 14.12 -21.39 -5.72
C GLU A 71 14.63 -20.94 -7.09
N SER A 72 13.99 -19.94 -7.70
CA SER A 72 14.42 -19.39 -9.00
C SER A 72 15.65 -18.47 -8.90
N GLY A 73 16.05 -18.06 -7.69
CA GLY A 73 17.11 -17.06 -7.47
C GLY A 73 16.75 -15.65 -7.96
N LYS A 74 15.49 -15.40 -8.35
CA LYS A 74 15.01 -14.11 -8.84
C LYS A 74 14.01 -13.54 -7.87
N ARG A 75 14.25 -12.31 -7.40
CA ARG A 75 13.25 -11.59 -6.58
C ARG A 75 12.01 -11.27 -7.43
N CYS A 76 10.84 -11.54 -6.88
CA CYS A 76 9.55 -11.21 -7.51
C CYS A 76 9.00 -9.89 -6.97
N LEU A 77 8.42 -9.07 -7.84
CA LEU A 77 7.72 -7.84 -7.47
C LEU A 77 6.27 -8.14 -7.10
N VAL A 78 5.84 -7.66 -5.93
CA VAL A 78 4.47 -7.76 -5.43
C VAL A 78 3.89 -6.36 -5.33
N PHE A 79 2.92 -6.03 -6.19
CA PHE A 79 2.18 -4.79 -6.03
C PHE A 79 1.11 -4.93 -4.96
N CYS A 80 1.18 -4.10 -3.91
CA CYS A 80 0.25 -4.16 -2.80
C CYS A 80 -0.77 -3.03 -2.87
N SER A 81 -2.02 -3.36 -2.51
CA SER A 81 -3.13 -2.40 -2.37
C SER A 81 -3.54 -1.74 -3.67
N SER A 82 -3.74 -2.55 -4.71
CA SER A 82 -4.39 -2.13 -5.95
C SER A 82 -5.87 -1.76 -5.75
N LEU A 83 -6.51 -2.29 -4.69
CA LEU A 83 -7.94 -2.11 -4.37
C LEU A 83 -8.17 -1.42 -3.02
N SER A 84 -7.13 -0.81 -2.44
CA SER A 84 -7.17 -0.19 -1.12
C SER A 84 -6.02 0.80 -0.95
N ASP A 85 -5.78 1.26 0.28
CA ASP A 85 -4.60 2.04 0.65
C ASP A 85 -4.09 1.54 2.01
N VAL A 86 -2.85 1.02 2.06
CA VAL A 86 -2.23 0.47 3.29
C VAL A 86 -2.15 1.51 4.41
N PHE A 87 -1.97 2.78 4.04
CA PHE A 87 -1.74 3.90 4.96
C PHE A 87 -2.96 4.82 5.08
N GLU A 88 -4.16 4.33 4.74
CA GLU A 88 -5.40 4.90 5.27
C GLU A 88 -5.44 4.70 6.79
N ASP A 89 -5.94 5.70 7.52
CA ASP A 89 -6.22 5.62 8.96
C ASP A 89 -7.72 5.43 9.22
N TRP A 90 -8.24 4.29 8.79
CA TRP A 90 -9.66 3.96 8.92
C TRP A 90 -10.02 3.58 10.36
N GLN A 91 -10.97 4.30 10.93
CA GLN A 91 -11.47 4.08 12.29
C GLN A 91 -12.78 3.27 12.36
N GLY A 92 -13.37 2.95 11.21
CA GLY A 92 -14.58 2.13 11.15
C GLY A 92 -14.30 0.62 11.26
N PRO A 93 -15.34 -0.22 11.24
CA PRO A 93 -15.17 -1.66 11.36
C PRO A 93 -14.46 -2.26 10.14
N MET A 94 -13.67 -3.30 10.38
CA MET A 94 -13.17 -4.19 9.32
C MET A 94 -14.16 -5.32 9.11
N LEU A 95 -14.51 -5.60 7.85
CA LEU A 95 -15.51 -6.59 7.48
C LEU A 95 -14.89 -7.83 6.84
N ASP A 96 -15.57 -8.97 6.94
CA ASP A 96 -15.26 -10.16 6.14
C ASP A 96 -15.92 -10.13 4.75
N HIS A 97 -15.77 -11.21 3.99
CA HIS A 97 -16.35 -11.35 2.65
C HIS A 97 -17.89 -11.47 2.62
N LYS A 98 -18.54 -11.51 3.78
CA LYS A 98 -19.99 -11.55 3.97
C LYS A 98 -20.50 -10.29 4.68
N ASP A 99 -19.70 -9.22 4.68
CA ASP A 99 -19.98 -7.95 5.34
C ASP A 99 -20.19 -8.03 6.86
N ASN A 100 -19.72 -9.10 7.51
CA ASN A 100 -19.77 -9.20 8.96
C ASN A 100 -18.55 -8.51 9.57
N VAL A 101 -18.75 -7.81 10.69
CA VAL A 101 -17.66 -7.25 11.49
C VAL A 101 -16.73 -8.36 11.95
N ILE A 102 -15.45 -8.27 11.60
CA ILE A 102 -14.44 -9.22 12.04
C ILE A 102 -14.15 -8.98 13.52
N ARG A 103 -14.15 -10.07 14.28
CA ARG A 103 -13.80 -10.07 15.70
C ARG A 103 -12.65 -11.05 15.96
N SER A 104 -11.73 -10.64 16.83
CA SER A 104 -10.66 -11.46 17.39
C SER A 104 -10.54 -11.12 18.87
N ASP A 105 -10.30 -12.12 19.71
CA ASP A 105 -9.98 -11.92 21.14
C ASP A 105 -10.96 -10.99 21.87
N HIS A 106 -12.27 -11.25 21.68
CA HIS A 106 -13.38 -10.50 22.26
C HIS A 106 -13.50 -9.01 21.86
N ARG A 107 -12.73 -8.53 20.87
CA ARG A 107 -12.85 -7.17 20.32
C ARG A 107 -13.01 -7.17 18.80
N GLN A 108 -13.39 -6.02 18.24
CA GLN A 108 -13.40 -5.81 16.80
C GLN A 108 -11.96 -5.74 16.27
N THR A 109 -11.73 -6.36 15.12
CA THR A 109 -10.47 -6.21 14.38
C THR A 109 -10.42 -4.83 13.73
N THR A 110 -9.30 -4.13 13.91
CA THR A 110 -9.05 -2.80 13.36
C THR A 110 -8.24 -2.88 12.06
N MET A 111 -8.14 -1.76 11.34
CA MET A 111 -7.22 -1.66 10.21
C MET A 111 -5.76 -1.83 10.66
N GLU A 112 -5.41 -1.35 11.85
CA GLU A 112 -4.07 -1.53 12.42
C GLU A 112 -3.72 -3.02 12.59
N ASP A 113 -4.64 -3.84 13.10
CA ASP A 113 -4.42 -5.29 13.23
C ASP A 113 -4.09 -5.94 11.88
N LEU A 114 -4.84 -5.59 10.83
CA LEU A 114 -4.59 -6.11 9.49
C LEU A 114 -3.32 -5.55 8.87
N ARG A 115 -2.98 -4.29 9.15
CA ARG A 115 -1.72 -3.68 8.73
C ARG A 115 -0.54 -4.40 9.37
N ARG A 116 -0.55 -4.61 10.69
CA ARG A 116 0.51 -5.39 11.39
C ARG A 116 0.67 -6.78 10.77
N ARG A 117 -0.43 -7.50 10.54
CA ARG A 117 -0.40 -8.80 9.87
C ARG A 117 0.18 -8.75 8.45
N LEU A 118 -0.11 -7.71 7.67
CA LEU A 118 0.49 -7.52 6.34
C LEU A 118 2.00 -7.35 6.48
N PHE A 119 2.47 -6.52 7.41
CA PHE A 119 3.88 -6.30 7.64
C PHE A 119 4.61 -7.55 8.17
N ASP A 120 3.96 -8.38 9.00
CA ASP A 120 4.52 -9.68 9.38
C ASP A 120 4.78 -10.59 8.17
N ILE A 121 3.91 -10.57 7.17
CA ILE A 121 4.09 -11.32 5.91
C ILE A 121 5.24 -10.73 5.10
N ILE A 122 5.31 -9.39 5.02
CA ILE A 122 6.41 -8.69 4.33
C ILE A 122 7.75 -9.12 4.93
N ASP A 123 7.85 -9.15 6.27
CA ASP A 123 9.07 -9.52 6.99
C ASP A 123 9.44 -10.99 6.79
N ARG A 124 8.45 -11.88 6.66
CA ARG A 124 8.66 -13.30 6.39
C ARG A 124 8.90 -13.65 4.92
N THR A 125 8.84 -12.67 4.02
CA THR A 125 8.99 -12.88 2.58
C THR A 125 10.16 -12.10 1.97
N PRO A 126 11.41 -12.37 2.40
CA PRO A 126 12.59 -11.59 1.98
C PRO A 126 12.99 -11.77 0.50
N TYR A 127 12.44 -12.78 -0.19
CA TYR A 127 12.66 -12.98 -1.63
C TYR A 127 11.62 -12.26 -2.50
N LEU A 128 10.62 -11.63 -1.87
CA LEU A 128 9.66 -10.76 -2.53
C LEU A 128 10.06 -9.30 -2.32
N THR A 129 9.89 -8.46 -3.34
CA THR A 129 9.94 -7.00 -3.20
C THR A 129 8.53 -6.46 -3.22
N TRP A 130 8.11 -5.84 -2.12
CA TRP A 130 6.77 -5.29 -1.94
C TRP A 130 6.72 -3.83 -2.37
N LEU A 131 5.89 -3.52 -3.36
CA LEU A 131 5.61 -2.16 -3.79
C LEU A 131 4.33 -1.69 -3.11
N LEU A 132 4.48 -0.90 -2.06
CA LEU A 132 3.37 -0.30 -1.32
C LEU A 132 3.07 1.07 -1.92
N LEU A 133 2.00 1.15 -2.72
CA LEU A 133 1.54 2.43 -3.27
C LEU A 133 0.46 3.02 -2.37
N THR A 134 0.59 4.31 -2.05
CA THR A 134 -0.39 5.02 -1.21
C THR A 134 -0.74 6.40 -1.74
N LYS A 135 -1.93 6.87 -1.41
CA LYS A 135 -2.35 8.25 -1.68
C LYS A 135 -1.98 9.18 -0.53
N ARG A 136 -1.57 8.63 0.62
CA ARG A 136 -1.33 9.32 1.90
C ARG A 136 0.12 9.11 2.39
N PRO A 137 1.15 9.53 1.63
CA PRO A 137 2.54 9.35 2.04
C PRO A 137 2.85 9.99 3.40
N GLU A 138 2.12 11.05 3.78
CA GLU A 138 2.17 11.70 5.10
C GLU A 138 1.88 10.75 6.27
N ASN A 139 1.10 9.69 6.05
CA ASN A 139 0.74 8.73 7.11
C ASN A 139 1.76 7.61 7.28
N VAL A 140 2.69 7.45 6.34
CA VAL A 140 3.55 6.27 6.27
C VAL A 140 4.36 6.08 7.55
N LEU A 141 5.09 7.12 7.99
CA LEU A 141 5.97 7.01 9.16
C LEU A 141 5.19 6.82 10.47
N THR A 142 4.03 7.45 10.61
CA THR A 142 3.17 7.32 11.78
C THR A 142 2.53 5.94 11.89
N LEU A 143 2.10 5.37 10.76
CA LEU A 143 1.38 4.09 10.72
C LEU A 143 2.31 2.89 10.45
N TRP A 144 3.62 3.10 10.39
CA TRP A 144 4.60 2.07 10.10
C TRP A 144 4.77 1.08 11.26
N PRO A 145 4.47 -0.22 11.09
CA PRO A 145 4.63 -1.18 12.18
C PRO A 145 6.10 -1.41 12.54
N SER A 146 6.43 -1.30 13.83
CA SER A 146 7.71 -1.73 14.39
C SER A 146 7.93 -3.23 14.19
N THR A 147 9.18 -3.64 13.98
CA THR A 147 9.57 -5.05 13.88
C THR A 147 9.53 -5.72 15.27
N PRO A 148 8.93 -6.91 15.42
CA PRO A 148 8.96 -7.63 16.69
C PRO A 148 10.28 -8.41 16.82
N SER A 149 11.35 -7.77 17.31
CA SER A 149 12.49 -8.42 18.00
C SER A 149 13.53 -7.39 18.45
N GLY A 150 14.03 -7.55 19.68
CA GLY A 150 14.98 -6.68 20.40
C GLY A 150 16.39 -6.50 19.80
N PHE A 151 16.50 -6.32 18.49
CA PHE A 151 17.63 -5.64 17.88
C PHE A 151 17.32 -4.15 17.86
N LEU A 152 18.28 -3.35 18.32
CA LEU A 152 18.18 -1.90 18.33
C LEU A 152 17.66 -1.37 16.98
N ASN A 153 16.44 -0.82 17.01
CA ASN A 153 16.08 0.33 16.19
C ASN A 153 16.14 0.15 14.66
N ASN A 154 15.70 -0.99 14.10
CA ASN A 154 15.56 -1.08 12.64
C ASN A 154 14.13 -1.39 12.18
N SER A 155 13.32 -0.33 12.13
CA SER A 155 12.06 -0.28 11.38
C SER A 155 12.28 -0.36 9.86
N TYR A 156 13.52 -0.31 9.39
CA TYR A 156 13.86 -0.35 7.97
C TYR A 156 13.60 -1.72 7.34
N ARG A 157 13.00 -1.73 6.14
CA ARG A 157 12.73 -2.95 5.38
C ARG A 157 13.39 -2.91 3.99
N ASP A 158 14.41 -3.75 3.80
CA ASP A 158 15.18 -3.88 2.54
C ASP A 158 14.35 -4.41 1.36
N ASN A 159 13.24 -5.07 1.65
CA ASN A 159 12.37 -5.68 0.65
C ASN A 159 11.09 -4.87 0.38
N VAL A 160 11.02 -3.62 0.86
CA VAL A 160 9.88 -2.73 0.65
C VAL A 160 10.29 -1.53 -0.19
N TRP A 161 9.48 -1.23 -1.21
CA TRP A 161 9.48 0.02 -1.93
C TRP A 161 8.19 0.77 -1.63
N ILE A 162 8.29 2.05 -1.30
CA ILE A 162 7.13 2.90 -1.01
C ILE A 162 6.91 3.83 -2.16
N GLY A 163 5.67 3.97 -2.62
CA GLY A 163 5.34 4.93 -3.65
C GLY A 163 4.13 5.74 -3.32
N THR A 164 3.99 6.87 -4.01
CA THR A 164 2.78 7.67 -3.94
C THR A 164 2.16 7.96 -5.30
N SER A 165 0.82 7.95 -5.33
CA SER A 165 0.05 8.37 -6.50
C SER A 165 -0.04 9.89 -6.56
N VAL A 166 0.30 10.44 -7.72
CA VAL A 166 0.17 11.86 -8.07
C VAL A 166 -0.62 11.97 -9.37
N SER A 167 -1.37 13.05 -9.54
CA SER A 167 -2.21 13.25 -10.72
C SER A 167 -1.88 14.50 -11.52
N ASP A 168 -1.19 15.45 -10.90
CA ASP A 168 -0.89 16.77 -11.44
C ASP A 168 0.28 17.40 -10.65
N GLN A 169 0.69 18.60 -11.06
CA GLN A 169 1.76 19.33 -10.38
C GLN A 169 1.46 19.59 -8.90
N GLU A 170 0.21 19.90 -8.55
CA GLU A 170 -0.17 20.24 -7.18
C GLU A 170 -0.03 19.05 -6.24
N THR A 171 -0.61 17.90 -6.62
CA THR A 171 -0.46 16.65 -5.88
C THR A 171 1.00 16.19 -5.83
N TYR A 172 1.78 16.39 -6.90
CA TYR A 172 3.22 16.12 -6.90
C TYR A 172 3.96 16.98 -5.87
N VAL A 173 3.81 18.30 -5.94
CA VAL A 173 4.50 19.22 -5.01
C VAL A 173 4.10 18.94 -3.57
N ARG A 174 2.82 18.67 -3.33
CA ARG A 174 2.32 18.39 -1.98
C ARG A 174 2.85 17.10 -1.38
N LYS A 175 3.09 16.04 -2.18
CA LYS A 175 3.32 14.66 -1.70
C LYS A 175 4.78 14.19 -1.72
N ILE A 176 5.61 14.79 -2.57
CA ILE A 176 6.99 14.35 -2.74
C ILE A 176 7.86 14.57 -1.50
N PRO A 177 7.74 15.67 -0.73
CA PRO A 177 8.47 15.81 0.51
C PRO A 177 8.20 14.66 1.49
N GLN A 178 6.93 14.29 1.70
CA GLN A 178 6.58 13.18 2.61
C GLN A 178 7.02 11.84 2.06
N LEU A 179 6.97 11.63 0.73
CA LEU A 179 7.52 10.42 0.11
C LEU A 179 9.04 10.30 0.36
N VAL A 180 9.80 11.40 0.32
CA VAL A 180 11.24 11.35 0.60
C VAL A 180 11.54 10.97 2.04
N ASP A 181 10.74 11.44 2.99
CA ASP A 181 10.89 11.07 4.41
C ASP A 181 10.73 9.56 4.62
N THR A 182 9.95 8.86 3.78
CA THR A 182 9.79 7.41 3.90
C THR A 182 11.06 6.62 3.55
N ARG A 183 12.10 7.25 2.96
CA ARG A 183 13.41 6.63 2.75
C ARG A 183 14.09 6.20 4.05
N LEU A 184 13.63 6.72 5.19
CA LEU A 184 14.08 6.30 6.52
C LEU A 184 13.64 4.86 6.87
N VAL A 185 12.66 4.28 6.17
CA VAL A 185 12.08 2.98 6.53
C VAL A 185 12.03 1.97 5.37
N CYS A 186 12.41 2.35 4.15
CA CYS A 186 12.29 1.48 2.97
C CYS A 186 13.49 1.57 2.01
N ALA A 187 13.69 0.49 1.24
CA ALA A 187 14.78 0.37 0.26
C ALA A 187 14.72 1.38 -0.88
N LYS A 188 13.53 1.65 -1.42
CA LYS A 188 13.35 2.59 -2.53
C LYS A 188 12.03 3.35 -2.42
N THR A 189 12.01 4.53 -3.02
CA THR A 189 10.81 5.32 -3.23
C THR A 189 10.46 5.43 -4.71
N PHE A 190 9.18 5.43 -5.07
CA PHE A 190 8.73 5.63 -6.46
C PHE A 190 7.49 6.53 -6.56
N VAL A 191 7.25 7.08 -7.74
CA VAL A 191 6.06 7.89 -8.03
C VAL A 191 5.22 7.16 -9.06
N SER A 192 3.92 7.04 -8.80
CA SER A 192 2.93 6.58 -9.77
C SER A 192 2.13 7.80 -10.23
N ALA A 193 2.28 8.19 -11.49
CA ALA A 193 1.61 9.36 -12.05
C ALA A 193 0.28 8.95 -12.70
N GLU A 194 -0.66 8.48 -11.86
CA GLU A 194 -1.89 7.83 -12.33
C GLU A 194 -3.12 8.18 -11.46
N PRO A 195 -4.24 8.60 -12.07
CA PRO A 195 -4.34 9.06 -13.45
C PRO A 195 -3.56 10.37 -13.64
N LEU A 196 -2.89 10.53 -14.78
CA LEU A 196 -2.20 11.77 -15.13
C LEU A 196 -3.23 12.80 -15.65
N LEU A 197 -3.78 13.59 -14.74
CA LEU A 197 -4.78 14.63 -15.01
C LEU A 197 -4.15 15.93 -15.52
N GLY A 198 -2.87 16.16 -15.23
CA GLY A 198 -2.16 17.36 -15.64
C GLY A 198 -0.66 17.12 -15.78
N ARG A 199 0.04 18.12 -16.32
CA ARG A 199 1.51 18.09 -16.47
C ARG A 199 2.19 18.00 -15.09
N ILE A 200 3.27 17.23 -15.02
CA ILE A 200 4.18 17.17 -13.88
C ILE A 200 5.59 17.54 -14.34
N SER A 201 6.19 18.52 -13.67
CA SER A 201 7.60 18.87 -13.74
C SER A 201 8.30 18.31 -12.51
N MET A 202 9.20 17.34 -12.73
CA MET A 202 10.00 16.76 -11.65
C MET A 202 11.14 17.68 -11.21
N ASN A 203 11.46 18.70 -12.01
CA ASN A 203 12.48 19.71 -11.70
C ASN A 203 11.92 20.83 -10.80
N CYS A 204 10.93 20.54 -9.96
CA CYS A 204 10.38 21.50 -9.01
C CYS A 204 11.01 21.35 -7.61
N PHE A 205 11.98 20.46 -7.44
CA PHE A 205 12.69 20.27 -6.20
C PHE A 205 14.21 20.21 -6.35
N ARG A 206 14.94 20.79 -5.39
CA ARG A 206 16.38 20.56 -5.23
C ARG A 206 16.62 19.41 -4.27
N ALA A 207 17.47 18.47 -4.66
CA ALA A 207 17.96 17.44 -3.76
C ALA A 207 19.09 18.00 -2.91
N ASN A 208 18.86 18.17 -1.61
CA ASN A 208 19.93 18.20 -0.61
C ASN A 208 19.94 16.86 0.12
N ASN A 209 21.10 16.44 0.63
CA ASN A 209 21.41 15.08 1.09
C ASN A 209 20.36 14.36 2.00
N ARG A 210 19.35 15.06 2.53
CA ARG A 210 18.23 14.47 3.29
C ARG A 210 16.86 15.15 3.11
N THR A 211 16.75 16.23 2.33
CA THR A 211 15.50 17.00 2.22
C THR A 211 15.27 17.47 0.79
N VAL A 212 13.99 17.60 0.46
CA VAL A 212 13.50 18.11 -0.81
C VAL A 212 12.85 19.45 -0.54
N VAL A 213 13.42 20.52 -1.12
CA VAL A 213 12.88 21.88 -1.03
C VAL A 213 12.39 22.35 -2.40
N PRO A 214 11.19 22.98 -2.48
CA PRO A 214 10.70 23.58 -3.73
C PRO A 214 11.71 24.58 -4.30
N PHE A 215 11.70 24.79 -5.63
CA PHE A 215 12.35 25.98 -6.19
C PHE A 215 11.51 27.22 -5.85
N ASP A 216 12.20 28.30 -5.47
CA ASP A 216 11.62 29.65 -5.35
C ASP A 216 11.14 30.18 -6.70
#